data_AF-A0A359CGW4-F1
#
_entry.id   AF-A0A359CGW4-F1
#
_cell.length_a   1.000
_cell.length_b   1.000
_cell.length_c   1.000
_cell.angle_alpha   90.00
_cell.angle_beta   90.00
_cell.angle_gamma   90.00
#
_symmetry.space_group_name_H-M   'P 1'
#
loop_
_entity.id
_entity.type
_entity.pdbx_description
1 polymer ?
#
loop_
_entity_poly.entity_id
_entity_poly.type
_entity_poly.pdbx_seq_one_letter_code
_entity_poly.pdbx_strand_id
1 'polypeptide(L)'
;MKKIFAFLLGFAVLFSVSCEKNPDEGDIISATYDPSTTTFIITYSSGTEKTVPAILDNSVSPPTASATLPDGTELWVAHAKQGGNVSFTRKETANYVNNWIYENMNIYYLWNDKIPKNPDYSRNPHAFFNSILYKYSASNHDGDRFSWVQENYVDLLNSLSGVNSDEIGFEYILFQVDESGTLYAGVLYPKKGSDAYAKGISRGMFV
;
A
#
# COMPACT_ATOMS: atom_id res chain seq x y z
N MET A 1 -63.26 -15.36 -8.46
CA MET A 1 -61.88 -15.62 -8.94
C MET A 1 -60.92 -15.44 -7.77
N LYS A 2 -60.48 -16.54 -7.13
CA LYS A 2 -59.48 -16.53 -6.05
C LYS A 2 -58.09 -16.47 -6.70
N LYS A 3 -57.31 -15.41 -6.44
CA LYS A 3 -55.88 -15.37 -6.79
C LYS A 3 -55.08 -15.61 -5.52
N ILE A 4 -54.42 -16.77 -5.46
CA ILE A 4 -53.47 -17.15 -4.42
C ILE A 4 -52.15 -16.47 -4.77
N PHE A 5 -51.71 -15.52 -3.94
CA PHE A 5 -50.36 -14.96 -4.00
C PHE A 5 -49.46 -15.80 -3.10
N ALA A 6 -48.53 -16.54 -3.70
CA ALA A 6 -47.49 -17.27 -2.99
C ALA A 6 -46.44 -16.26 -2.48
N PHE A 7 -46.33 -16.13 -1.16
CA PHE A 7 -45.29 -15.34 -0.51
C PHE A 7 -44.06 -16.24 -0.34
N LEU A 8 -43.09 -16.11 -1.23
CA LEU A 8 -41.79 -16.76 -1.12
C LEU A 8 -41.00 -16.06 -0.01
N LEU A 9 -41.01 -16.68 1.17
CA LEU A 9 -40.19 -16.27 2.31
C LEU A 9 -38.73 -16.65 2.01
N GLY A 10 -37.98 -15.74 1.41
CA GLY A 10 -36.54 -15.89 1.19
C GLY A 10 -35.82 -15.89 2.54
N PHE A 11 -35.35 -17.06 2.96
CA PHE A 11 -34.52 -17.23 4.15
C PHE A 11 -33.13 -16.66 3.83
N ALA A 12 -32.88 -15.42 4.25
CA ALA A 12 -31.54 -14.84 4.22
C ALA A 12 -30.67 -15.57 5.26
N VAL A 13 -29.82 -16.48 4.79
CA VAL A 13 -28.78 -17.09 5.61
C VAL A 13 -27.76 -16.00 5.94
N LEU A 14 -27.93 -15.39 7.11
CA LEU A 14 -26.89 -14.57 7.72
C LEU A 14 -25.76 -15.51 8.14
N PHE A 15 -24.72 -15.60 7.33
CA PHE A 15 -23.42 -16.09 7.79
C PHE A 15 -22.94 -15.13 8.88
N SER A 16 -23.18 -15.50 10.14
CA SER A 16 -22.52 -14.89 11.28
C SER A 16 -21.07 -15.34 11.24
N VAL A 17 -20.22 -14.52 10.62
CA VAL A 17 -18.77 -14.65 10.78
C VAL A 17 -18.52 -14.39 12.27
N SER A 18 -18.29 -15.45 13.03
CA SER A 18 -17.86 -15.36 14.43
C SER A 18 -16.59 -14.52 14.46
N CYS A 19 -16.73 -13.29 14.96
CA CYS A 19 -15.69 -12.26 14.94
C CYS A 19 -14.99 -12.17 16.30
N GLU A 20 -14.84 -13.30 17.00
CA GLU A 20 -13.99 -13.39 18.18
C GLU A 20 -12.65 -14.02 17.81
N LYS A 21 -11.58 -13.52 18.44
CA LYS A 21 -10.24 -14.11 18.34
C LYS A 21 -10.30 -15.51 18.91
N ASN A 22 -10.14 -16.53 18.07
CA ASN A 22 -10.07 -17.90 18.55
C ASN A 22 -8.67 -18.12 19.16
N PRO A 23 -8.55 -18.36 20.48
CA PRO A 23 -7.26 -18.55 21.12
C PRO A 23 -6.46 -19.74 20.55
N ASP A 24 -7.11 -20.70 19.89
CA ASP A 24 -6.48 -21.88 19.29
C ASP A 24 -5.76 -21.58 17.96
N GLU A 25 -5.99 -20.42 17.33
CA GLU A 25 -5.33 -20.03 16.08
C GLU A 25 -3.85 -19.62 16.31
N GLY A 26 -3.52 -19.14 17.51
CA GLY A 26 -2.18 -18.64 17.83
C GLY A 26 -1.84 -17.31 17.15
N ASP A 27 -0.55 -17.04 16.95
CA ASP A 27 -0.06 -15.78 16.38
C ASP A 27 -0.16 -15.73 14.85
N ILE A 28 -0.35 -14.54 14.28
CA ILE A 28 -0.25 -14.31 12.83
C ILE A 28 1.21 -14.48 12.40
N ILE A 29 1.46 -15.33 11.39
CA ILE A 29 2.79 -15.55 10.82
C ILE A 29 3.00 -14.79 9.51
N SER A 30 1.94 -14.65 8.70
CA SER A 30 1.98 -13.94 7.43
C SER A 30 0.59 -13.52 6.99
N ALA A 31 0.52 -12.54 6.09
CA ALA A 31 -0.70 -12.21 5.37
C ALA A 31 -0.36 -11.90 3.90
N THR A 32 -1.28 -12.22 3.01
CA THR A 32 -1.23 -11.88 1.58
C THR A 32 -2.49 -11.15 1.17
N TYR A 33 -2.41 -10.32 0.13
CA TYR A 33 -3.53 -9.58 -0.39
C TYR A 33 -3.80 -10.00 -1.84
N ASP A 34 -5.05 -10.39 -2.11
CA ASP A 34 -5.54 -10.73 -3.44
C ASP A 34 -6.33 -9.55 -4.02
N PRO A 35 -5.82 -8.87 -5.06
CA PRO A 35 -6.50 -7.75 -5.70
C PRO A 35 -7.73 -8.18 -6.53
N SER A 36 -7.83 -9.44 -6.94
CA SER A 36 -8.95 -9.94 -7.75
C SER A 36 -10.21 -10.14 -6.92
N THR A 37 -10.04 -10.58 -5.67
CA THR A 37 -11.14 -10.79 -4.71
C THR A 37 -11.25 -9.67 -3.68
N THR A 38 -10.29 -8.74 -3.62
CA THR A 38 -10.20 -7.66 -2.63
C THR A 38 -10.21 -8.19 -1.19
N THR A 39 -9.45 -9.25 -0.94
CA THR A 39 -9.39 -9.91 0.37
C THR A 39 -7.96 -10.09 0.86
N PHE A 40 -7.81 -10.06 2.18
CA PHE A 40 -6.62 -10.52 2.88
C PHE A 40 -6.74 -12.00 3.23
N ILE A 41 -5.68 -12.77 3.00
CA ILE A 41 -5.54 -14.15 3.45
C ILE A 41 -4.46 -14.16 4.54
N ILE A 42 -4.87 -14.54 5.75
CA ILE A 42 -4.02 -14.52 6.94
C ILE A 42 -3.64 -15.96 7.27
N THR A 43 -2.36 -16.22 7.46
CA THR A 43 -1.86 -17.51 7.94
C THR A 43 -1.46 -17.37 9.41
N TYR A 44 -1.96 -18.28 10.23
CA TYR A 44 -1.65 -18.33 11.67
C TYR A 44 -0.65 -19.44 12.00
N SER A 45 -0.01 -19.33 13.17
CA SER A 45 0.97 -20.30 13.68
C SER A 45 0.39 -21.71 13.90
N SER A 46 -0.92 -21.83 14.09
CA SER A 46 -1.62 -23.13 14.11
C SER A 46 -1.66 -23.83 12.75
N GLY A 47 -1.34 -23.12 11.66
CA GLY A 47 -1.55 -23.56 10.28
C GLY A 47 -2.94 -23.22 9.73
N THR A 48 -3.80 -22.58 10.51
CA THR A 48 -5.12 -22.12 10.05
C THR A 48 -4.99 -20.91 9.11
N GLU A 49 -5.85 -20.83 8.10
CA GLU A 49 -5.99 -19.64 7.26
C GLU A 49 -7.35 -18.96 7.47
N LYS A 50 -7.36 -17.63 7.42
CA LYS A 50 -8.58 -16.82 7.52
C LYS A 50 -8.62 -15.76 6.43
N THR A 51 -9.75 -15.68 5.74
CA THR A 51 -10.00 -14.64 4.73
C THR A 51 -10.77 -13.48 5.35
N VAL A 52 -10.29 -12.26 5.13
CA VAL A 52 -10.91 -11.03 5.64
C VAL A 52 -11.11 -10.05 4.47
N PRO A 53 -12.29 -9.41 4.34
CA PRO A 53 -12.51 -8.40 3.30
C PRO A 53 -11.62 -7.17 3.51
N ALA A 54 -11.11 -6.60 2.42
CA ALA A 54 -10.31 -5.38 2.44
C ALA A 54 -11.16 -4.13 2.19
N ILE A 55 -10.79 -3.03 2.84
CA ILE A 55 -11.29 -1.68 2.62
C ILE A 55 -10.31 -0.98 1.68
N LEU A 56 -10.79 -0.60 0.49
CA LEU A 56 -9.99 0.12 -0.51
C LEU A 56 -10.05 1.63 -0.28
N ASP A 57 -8.91 2.29 -0.32
CA ASP A 57 -8.79 3.74 -0.42
C ASP A 57 -8.28 4.14 -1.80
N ASN A 58 -9.21 4.59 -2.65
CA ASN A 58 -8.93 5.09 -4.00
C ASN A 58 -8.64 6.60 -4.02
N SER A 59 -8.64 7.29 -2.87
CA SER A 59 -8.33 8.72 -2.80
C SER A 59 -6.83 9.01 -2.89
N VAL A 60 -6.00 7.97 -2.73
CA VAL A 60 -4.55 8.01 -2.84
C VAL A 60 -4.08 7.29 -4.11
N SER A 61 -2.95 7.74 -4.66
CA SER A 61 -2.31 7.13 -5.83
C SER A 61 -0.90 6.71 -5.45
N PRO A 62 -0.57 5.41 -5.46
CA PRO A 62 -1.43 4.28 -5.85
C PRO A 62 -2.52 3.98 -4.80
N PRO A 63 -3.67 3.38 -5.18
CA PRO A 63 -4.71 3.00 -4.23
C PRO A 63 -4.20 2.02 -3.17
N THR A 64 -4.68 2.15 -1.95
CA THR A 64 -4.29 1.29 -0.82
C THR A 64 -5.43 0.36 -0.40
N ALA A 65 -5.12 -0.71 0.32
CA ALA A 65 -6.12 -1.59 0.93
C ALA A 65 -5.79 -1.85 2.40
N SER A 66 -6.80 -1.96 3.25
CA SER A 66 -6.62 -2.20 4.68
C SER A 66 -7.72 -3.06 5.29
N ALA A 67 -7.45 -3.68 6.44
CA ALA A 67 -8.47 -4.34 7.26
C ALA A 67 -8.06 -4.29 8.74
N THR A 68 -9.03 -4.20 9.63
CA THR A 68 -8.79 -4.25 11.09
C THR A 68 -9.37 -5.54 11.65
N LEU A 69 -8.53 -6.33 12.31
CA LEU A 69 -8.93 -7.56 12.97
C LEU A 69 -9.58 -7.28 14.33
N PRO A 70 -10.34 -8.23 14.92
CA PRO A 70 -11.02 -8.02 16.20
C PRO A 70 -10.09 -7.65 17.36
N ASP A 71 -8.82 -8.07 17.31
CA ASP A 71 -7.81 -7.70 18.32
C ASP A 71 -7.13 -6.35 18.07
N GLY A 72 -7.62 -5.59 17.08
CA GLY A 72 -7.09 -4.29 16.68
C GLY A 72 -5.83 -4.35 15.82
N THR A 73 -5.40 -5.54 15.38
CA THR A 73 -4.33 -5.66 14.39
C THR A 73 -4.80 -5.10 13.06
N GLU A 74 -4.03 -4.18 12.49
CA GLU A 74 -4.30 -3.65 11.15
C GLU A 74 -3.46 -4.39 10.10
N LEU A 75 -4.13 -4.82 9.03
CA LEU A 75 -3.55 -5.32 7.80
C LEU A 75 -3.55 -4.18 6.78
N TRP A 76 -2.44 -4.01 6.05
CA TRP A 76 -2.31 -2.91 5.10
C TRP A 76 -1.45 -3.29 3.88
N VAL A 77 -1.83 -2.74 2.72
CA VAL A 77 -1.01 -2.75 1.50
C VAL A 77 -0.94 -1.36 0.86
N ALA A 78 0.26 -0.98 0.44
CA ALA A 78 0.54 0.27 -0.25
C ALA A 78 -0.02 0.32 -1.68
N HIS A 79 -0.12 -0.84 -2.35
CA HIS A 79 -0.46 -0.93 -3.77
C HIS A 79 -1.53 -2.00 -3.99
N ALA A 80 -2.79 -1.61 -3.81
CA ALA A 80 -3.96 -2.49 -3.94
C ALA A 80 -4.19 -3.06 -5.35
N LYS A 81 -3.41 -2.64 -6.36
CA LYS A 81 -3.49 -3.12 -7.74
C LYS A 81 -2.46 -4.18 -8.10
N GLN A 82 -1.35 -4.29 -7.36
CA GLN A 82 -0.24 -5.18 -7.72
C GLN A 82 -0.22 -6.48 -6.89
N GLY A 83 -1.04 -6.60 -5.85
CA GLY A 83 -0.89 -7.68 -4.87
C GLY A 83 0.47 -7.57 -4.16
N GLY A 84 0.72 -8.40 -3.16
CA GLY A 84 2.05 -8.50 -2.55
C GLY A 84 2.05 -8.61 -1.02
N ASN A 85 3.23 -8.37 -0.44
CA ASN A 85 3.47 -8.48 1.00
C ASN A 85 2.55 -7.55 1.77
N VAL A 86 1.80 -8.12 2.71
CA VAL A 86 0.92 -7.39 3.61
C VAL A 86 1.67 -7.06 4.87
N SER A 87 1.69 -5.78 5.21
CA SER A 87 2.16 -5.35 6.52
C SER A 87 1.03 -5.57 7.52
N PHE A 88 1.33 -6.30 8.60
CA PHE A 88 0.43 -6.45 9.73
C PHE A 88 1.05 -5.79 10.95
N THR A 89 0.34 -4.84 11.54
CA THR A 89 0.81 -4.11 12.72
C THR A 89 -0.15 -4.36 13.87
N ARG A 90 0.35 -4.95 14.96
CA ARG A 90 -0.42 -5.07 16.20
C ARG A 90 -0.64 -3.68 16.77
N LYS A 91 -1.82 -3.43 17.35
CA LYS A 91 -2.20 -2.11 17.91
C LYS A 91 -1.15 -1.51 18.86
N GLU A 92 -0.59 -2.33 19.76
CA GLU A 92 0.44 -1.86 20.70
C GLU A 92 1.73 -1.43 19.98
N THR A 93 2.14 -2.19 18.95
CA THR A 93 3.28 -1.85 18.10
C THR A 93 2.99 -0.59 17.28
N ALA A 94 1.76 -0.44 16.76
CA ALA A 94 1.35 0.75 16.03
C ALA A 94 1.47 2.00 16.89
N ASN A 95 0.95 1.98 18.13
CA ASN A 95 1.05 3.11 19.06
C ASN A 95 2.51 3.51 19.32
N TYR A 96 3.39 2.54 19.58
CA TYR A 96 4.81 2.79 19.83
C TYR A 96 5.49 3.46 18.62
N VAL A 97 5.29 2.91 17.42
CA VAL A 97 5.86 3.44 16.18
C VAL A 97 5.29 4.83 15.86
N ASN A 98 3.98 5.02 16.05
CA ASN A 98 3.32 6.30 15.81
C ASN A 98 3.77 7.37 16.78
N ASN A 99 4.02 7.03 18.03
CA ASN A 99 4.62 7.97 18.99
C ASN A 99 6.01 8.40 18.51
N TRP A 100 6.84 7.45 18.07
CA TRP A 100 8.15 7.77 17.50
C TRP A 100 8.05 8.65 16.24
N ILE A 101 7.11 8.36 15.33
CA ILE A 101 6.85 9.18 14.15
C ILE A 101 6.47 10.61 14.57
N TYR A 102 5.53 10.74 15.51
CA TYR A 102 5.04 12.04 15.98
C TYR A 102 6.17 12.88 16.59
N GLU A 103 6.98 12.29 17.46
CA GLU A 103 8.12 12.96 18.10
C GLU A 103 9.13 13.47 17.06
N ASN A 104 9.50 12.64 16.09
CA ASN A 104 10.44 13.05 15.04
C ASN A 104 9.85 14.12 14.13
N MET A 105 8.58 14.00 13.77
CA MET A 105 7.90 15.01 12.97
C MET A 105 7.81 16.34 13.73
N ASN A 106 7.60 16.32 15.04
CA ASN A 106 7.56 17.55 15.82
C ASN A 106 8.91 18.29 15.87
N ILE A 107 10.03 17.56 15.73
CA ILE A 107 11.39 18.10 15.76
C ILE A 107 11.87 18.53 14.36
N TYR A 108 11.71 17.66 13.36
CA TYR A 108 12.38 17.79 12.07
C TYR A 108 11.49 18.23 10.92
N TYR A 109 10.16 18.15 11.09
CA TYR A 109 9.24 18.51 10.01
C TYR A 109 9.22 20.02 9.78
N LEU A 110 9.29 20.43 8.52
CA LEU A 110 9.27 21.86 8.14
C LEU A 110 8.00 22.57 8.64
N TRP A 111 6.86 21.87 8.61
CA TRP A 111 5.56 22.38 9.07
C TRP A 111 5.15 21.78 10.42
N ASN A 112 6.10 21.58 11.33
CA ASN A 112 5.83 21.02 12.65
C ASN A 112 4.76 21.79 13.43
N ASP A 113 4.64 23.11 13.23
CA ASP A 113 3.60 23.96 13.81
C ASP A 113 2.18 23.67 13.28
N LYS A 114 2.06 22.93 12.16
CA LYS A 114 0.79 22.52 11.55
C LYS A 114 0.36 21.09 11.89
N ILE A 115 1.19 20.34 12.61
CA ILE A 115 0.87 18.96 13.00
C ILE A 115 -0.36 18.97 13.93
N PRO A 116 -1.37 18.08 13.70
CA PRO A 116 -2.51 17.95 14.59
C PRO A 116 -2.10 17.64 16.03
N LYS A 117 -2.71 18.31 17.01
CA LYS A 117 -2.37 18.12 18.44
C LYS A 117 -2.84 16.79 19.01
N ASN A 118 -3.91 16.21 18.46
CA ASN A 118 -4.51 14.97 18.92
C ASN A 118 -4.68 14.00 17.74
N PRO A 119 -3.58 13.43 17.20
CA PRO A 119 -3.69 12.45 16.14
C PRO A 119 -4.14 11.10 16.70
N ASP A 120 -4.64 10.25 15.82
CA ASP A 120 -5.11 8.90 16.16
C ASP A 120 -3.95 7.90 16.07
N TYR A 121 -3.29 7.66 17.21
CA TYR A 121 -2.14 6.76 17.32
C TYR A 121 -2.47 5.28 17.08
N SER A 122 -3.74 4.90 16.99
CA SER A 122 -4.11 3.49 16.81
C SER A 122 -3.99 3.01 15.37
N ARG A 123 -3.83 3.93 14.42
CA ARG A 123 -3.70 3.64 12.98
C ARG A 123 -2.40 2.93 12.65
N ASN A 124 -2.35 2.21 11.53
CA ASN A 124 -1.11 1.73 10.94
C ASN A 124 -0.14 2.91 10.70
N PRO A 125 1.18 2.71 10.89
CA PRO A 125 2.19 3.77 10.75
C PRO A 125 2.15 4.57 9.44
N HIS A 126 1.89 3.92 8.30
CA HIS A 126 1.77 4.62 7.03
C HIS A 126 0.56 5.57 7.01
N ALA A 127 -0.59 5.09 7.48
CA ALA A 127 -1.81 5.89 7.57
C ALA A 127 -1.68 7.01 8.61
N PHE A 128 -1.05 6.74 9.76
CA PHE A 128 -0.75 7.72 10.80
C PHE A 128 0.11 8.85 10.25
N PHE A 129 1.26 8.52 9.66
CA PHE A 129 2.17 9.49 9.05
C PHE A 129 1.44 10.40 8.06
N ASN A 130 0.68 9.83 7.12
CA ASN A 130 -0.07 10.61 6.14
C ASN A 130 -1.15 11.50 6.77
N SER A 131 -1.70 11.13 7.93
CA SER A 131 -2.75 11.89 8.61
C SER A 131 -2.23 13.14 9.31
N ILE A 132 -0.94 13.19 9.63
CA ILE A 132 -0.31 14.31 10.35
C ILE A 132 0.41 15.30 9.42
N LEU A 133 0.53 14.99 8.12
CA LEU A 133 1.14 15.89 7.14
C LEU A 133 0.28 17.12 6.89
N TYR A 134 0.94 18.26 6.71
CA TYR A 134 0.30 19.48 6.23
C TYR A 134 0.13 19.40 4.71
N LYS A 135 -0.86 18.65 4.23
CA LYS A 135 -0.95 18.26 2.80
C LYS A 135 -1.07 19.44 1.83
N TYR A 136 -0.32 19.36 0.74
CA TYR A 136 -0.51 20.20 -0.43
C TYR A 136 -1.88 19.93 -1.09
N SER A 137 -2.54 21.00 -1.52
CA SER A 137 -3.75 20.92 -2.35
C SER A 137 -3.88 22.15 -3.24
N ALA A 138 -4.82 22.12 -4.19
CA ALA A 138 -5.16 23.29 -5.01
C ALA A 138 -5.64 24.51 -4.20
N SER A 139 -6.02 24.31 -2.93
CA SER A 139 -6.39 25.38 -2.00
C SER A 139 -5.34 25.63 -0.90
N ASN A 140 -4.29 24.80 -0.84
CA ASN A 140 -3.20 24.90 0.12
C ASN A 140 -1.85 24.65 -0.59
N HIS A 141 -1.30 25.71 -1.15
CA HIS A 141 -0.06 25.64 -1.95
C HIS A 141 1.21 25.55 -1.11
N ASP A 142 1.13 25.92 0.17
CA ASP A 142 2.24 25.85 1.12
C ASP A 142 2.37 24.47 1.75
N GLY A 143 1.49 23.52 1.38
CA GLY A 143 1.50 22.18 1.92
C GLY A 143 2.64 21.30 1.39
N ASP A 144 2.83 20.21 2.09
CA ASP A 144 3.82 19.17 1.84
C ASP A 144 3.51 18.35 0.59
N ARG A 145 4.54 18.20 -0.24
CA ARG A 145 4.54 17.45 -1.50
C ARG A 145 5.60 16.35 -1.53
N PHE A 146 6.44 16.24 -0.49
CA PHE A 146 7.72 15.55 -0.57
C PHE A 146 7.92 14.51 0.53
N SER A 147 7.32 14.70 1.71
CA SER A 147 7.51 13.76 2.80
C SER A 147 6.77 12.46 2.52
N TRP A 148 7.45 11.35 2.78
CA TRP A 148 6.92 10.00 2.60
C TRP A 148 7.55 9.07 3.65
N VAL A 149 6.98 7.88 3.81
CA VAL A 149 7.43 6.87 4.78
C VAL A 149 7.55 5.50 4.10
N GLN A 150 8.60 4.75 4.46
CA GLN A 150 8.83 3.38 4.01
C GLN A 150 8.81 2.45 5.22
N GLU A 151 8.06 1.34 5.12
CA GLU A 151 7.93 0.39 6.24
C GLU A 151 9.14 -0.55 6.37
N ASN A 152 9.75 -0.91 5.24
CA ASN A 152 10.87 -1.83 5.19
C ASN A 152 12.19 -1.12 4.90
N TYR A 153 13.10 -1.14 5.87
CA TYR A 153 14.42 -0.50 5.74
C TYR A 153 15.28 -1.14 4.65
N VAL A 154 15.11 -2.43 4.35
CA VAL A 154 15.84 -3.13 3.29
C VAL A 154 15.41 -2.60 1.93
N ASP A 155 14.10 -2.46 1.71
CA ASP A 155 13.55 -1.90 0.48
C ASP A 155 13.96 -0.43 0.31
N LEU A 156 13.93 0.34 1.40
CA LEU A 156 14.45 1.70 1.42
C LEU A 156 15.92 1.75 1.02
N LEU A 157 16.77 0.91 1.63
CA LEU A 157 18.20 0.88 1.35
C LEU A 157 18.50 0.45 -0.08
N ASN A 158 17.77 -0.54 -0.60
CA ASN A 158 17.89 -1.00 -1.98
C ASN A 158 17.51 0.12 -2.96
N SER A 159 16.40 0.81 -2.71
CA SER A 159 15.94 1.96 -3.50
C SER A 159 16.99 3.09 -3.51
N LEU A 160 17.49 3.47 -2.34
CA LEU A 160 18.53 4.50 -2.20
C LEU A 160 19.87 4.08 -2.81
N SER A 161 20.15 2.79 -2.89
CA SER A 161 21.37 2.24 -3.52
C SER A 161 21.23 2.08 -5.03
N GLY A 162 20.06 2.38 -5.62
CA GLY A 162 19.78 2.17 -7.03
C GLY A 162 19.80 0.69 -7.42
N VAL A 163 19.43 -0.19 -6.50
CA VAL A 163 19.27 -1.63 -6.74
C VAL A 163 17.78 -1.90 -6.94
N ASN A 164 17.36 -1.87 -8.20
CA ASN A 164 16.02 -2.30 -8.61
C ASN A 164 16.14 -3.50 -9.55
N SER A 165 15.36 -4.57 -9.30
CA SER A 165 15.31 -5.76 -10.15
C SER A 165 14.90 -5.43 -11.59
N ASP A 166 14.15 -4.34 -11.77
CA ASP A 166 13.58 -3.92 -13.04
C ASP A 166 14.49 -2.91 -13.77
N GLU A 167 15.71 -2.67 -13.29
CA GLU A 167 16.61 -1.73 -13.93
C GLU A 167 17.23 -2.31 -15.21
N ILE A 168 16.69 -1.88 -16.36
CA ILE A 168 17.14 -2.28 -17.70
C ILE A 168 18.49 -1.68 -18.12
N GLY A 169 19.08 -0.81 -17.29
CA GLY A 169 20.41 -0.24 -17.51
C GLY A 169 20.47 1.01 -18.38
N PHE A 170 19.31 1.65 -18.66
CA PHE A 170 19.22 2.97 -19.27
C PHE A 170 17.89 3.66 -18.95
N GLU A 171 17.89 4.99 -18.95
CA GLU A 171 16.67 5.82 -18.87
C GLU A 171 16.09 6.04 -20.27
N TYR A 172 14.76 6.09 -20.39
CA TYR A 172 14.08 6.23 -21.68
C TYR A 172 12.82 7.10 -21.59
N ILE A 173 12.41 7.61 -22.75
CA ILE A 173 11.08 8.19 -22.97
C ILE A 173 10.35 7.34 -24.01
N LEU A 174 9.05 7.11 -23.79
CA LEU A 174 8.20 6.44 -24.78
C LEU A 174 7.55 7.48 -25.68
N PHE A 175 7.58 7.23 -26.98
CA PHE A 175 6.82 8.02 -27.95
C PHE A 175 6.20 7.09 -28.99
N GLN A 176 5.02 7.50 -29.45
CA GLN A 176 4.29 6.84 -30.51
C GLN A 176 4.65 7.51 -31.84
N VAL A 177 4.96 6.73 -32.86
CA VAL A 177 5.38 7.25 -34.18
C VAL A 177 4.28 7.18 -35.23
N ASP A 178 3.22 6.42 -34.99
CA ASP A 178 2.10 6.24 -35.92
C ASP A 178 0.79 5.94 -35.18
N GLU A 179 -0.33 5.91 -35.90
CA GLU A 179 -1.65 5.60 -35.32
C GLU A 179 -1.83 4.11 -34.96
N SER A 180 -0.84 3.24 -35.20
CA SER A 180 -0.93 1.81 -34.92
C SER A 180 -0.87 1.47 -33.43
N GLY A 181 -0.43 2.42 -32.61
CA GLY A 181 -0.21 2.24 -31.17
C GLY A 181 1.17 1.68 -30.82
N THR A 182 2.07 1.53 -31.79
CA THR A 182 3.45 1.09 -31.54
C THR A 182 4.24 2.17 -30.79
N LEU A 183 4.81 1.81 -29.64
CA LEU A 183 5.66 2.68 -28.81
C LEU A 183 7.12 2.34 -29.02
N TYR A 184 7.95 3.38 -29.17
CA TYR A 184 9.41 3.27 -29.24
C TYR A 184 10.02 3.89 -27.98
N ALA A 185 11.09 3.29 -27.48
CA ALA A 185 11.84 3.80 -26.35
C ALA A 185 13.05 4.61 -26.84
N GLY A 186 13.01 5.92 -26.66
CA GLY A 186 14.14 6.81 -26.92
C GLY A 186 15.07 6.83 -25.71
N VAL A 187 16.31 6.39 -25.90
CA VAL A 187 17.31 6.29 -24.83
C VAL A 187 17.79 7.69 -24.43
N LEU A 188 17.57 8.07 -23.17
CA LEU A 188 17.98 9.35 -22.59
C LEU A 188 19.34 9.27 -21.92
N TYR A 189 19.59 8.21 -21.15
CA TYR A 189 20.82 8.03 -20.39
C TYR A 189 21.21 6.55 -20.31
N PRO A 190 22.30 6.11 -20.97
CA PRO A 190 22.83 4.76 -20.80
C PRO A 190 23.67 4.67 -19.51
N LYS A 191 23.35 3.73 -18.61
CA LYS A 191 24.06 3.54 -17.36
C LYS A 191 25.39 2.83 -17.60
N LYS A 192 26.52 3.52 -17.41
CA LYS A 192 27.85 2.92 -17.55
C LYS A 192 28.00 1.69 -16.64
N GLY A 193 28.52 0.60 -17.20
CA GLY A 193 28.70 -0.67 -16.50
C GLY A 193 27.46 -1.57 -16.45
N SER A 194 26.34 -1.16 -17.07
CA SER A 194 25.17 -2.02 -17.28
C SER A 194 25.35 -2.97 -18.46
N ASP A 195 24.53 -4.03 -18.52
CA ASP A 195 24.45 -4.92 -19.68
C ASP A 195 24.00 -4.17 -20.94
N ALA A 196 23.07 -3.23 -20.83
CA ALA A 196 22.66 -2.36 -21.94
C ALA A 196 23.84 -1.55 -22.50
N TYR A 197 24.68 -0.98 -21.63
CA TYR A 197 25.89 -0.26 -22.05
C TYR A 197 26.88 -1.21 -22.75
N ALA A 198 27.07 -2.42 -22.23
CA ALA A 198 27.93 -3.44 -22.84
C ALA A 198 27.42 -3.89 -24.22
N LYS A 199 26.09 -3.89 -24.43
CA LYS A 199 25.43 -4.15 -25.71
C LYS A 199 25.42 -2.95 -26.66
N GLY A 200 26.06 -1.84 -26.29
CA GLY A 200 26.22 -0.66 -27.15
C GLY A 200 25.01 0.29 -27.16
N ILE A 201 24.07 0.15 -26.23
CA ILE A 201 22.97 1.10 -26.08
C ILE A 201 23.53 2.48 -25.72
N SER A 202 23.18 3.47 -26.53
CA SER A 202 23.68 4.84 -26.43
C SER A 202 22.55 5.86 -26.44
N ARG A 203 22.80 7.04 -25.87
CA ARG A 203 21.84 8.15 -25.86
C ARG A 203 21.41 8.50 -27.28
N GLY A 204 20.10 8.61 -27.51
CA GLY A 204 19.52 8.91 -28.81
C GLY A 204 19.23 7.68 -29.67
N MET A 205 19.61 6.48 -29.23
CA MET A 205 19.12 5.25 -29.86
C MET A 205 17.64 5.06 -29.57
N PHE A 206 16.96 4.43 -30.53
CA PHE A 206 15.58 4.00 -30.41
C PHE A 206 15.57 2.47 -30.30
N VAL A 207 14.89 1.98 -29.28
CA VAL A 207 14.65 0.55 -29.02
C VAL A 207 13.18 0.24 -29.25
#